data_AF-A0A2V9QIK2-F1
#
_entry.id   AF-A0A2V9QIK2-F1
#
_cell.length_a   1.000
_cell.length_b   1.000
_cell.length_c   1.000
_cell.angle_alpha   90.00
_cell.angle_beta   90.00
_cell.angle_gamma   90.00
#
_symmetry.space_group_name_H-M   'P 1'
#
loop_
_entity.id
_entity.type
_entity.pdbx_description
1 polymer ?
#
loop_
_entity_poly.entity_id
_entity_poly.type
_entity_poly.pdbx_seq_one_letter_code
_entity_poly.pdbx_strand_id
1 'polypeptide(L)'
;NREEFATGVGLFTRVLPVRANFDDAAIFSNLRQQTAAAISPAVDHQDYFSVDRIAGHVPVGFASVRVAQRMKSGDLAISEIARLMPSSSFKLQLRSESLSGSTRAFLEYDTAYFAPETIAQLAERFAVFASAAHANPGSLASALPLMSDRERKTVLVEFNQTAAEYPADRKLTASPVCCSKTASAETFRSHCALSGPLK
;
A
#
# COMPACT_ATOMS: atom_id res chain seq x y z
N ASN A 1 8.98 22.44 -19.77
CA ASN A 1 8.54 21.75 -21.01
C ASN A 1 9.27 22.42 -22.15
N ARG A 2 10.07 21.71 -22.96
CA ARG A 2 10.79 22.36 -24.06
C ARG A 2 9.98 22.26 -25.35
N GLU A 3 9.71 23.40 -25.98
CA GLU A 3 8.91 23.46 -27.21
C GLU A 3 9.57 22.73 -28.40
N GLU A 4 10.91 22.62 -28.39
CA GLU A 4 11.69 21.87 -29.39
C GLU A 4 11.32 20.39 -29.51
N PHE A 5 10.71 19.79 -28.49
CA PHE A 5 10.28 18.39 -28.51
C PHE A 5 8.77 18.22 -28.75
N ALA A 6 8.02 19.29 -28.97
CA ALA A 6 6.57 19.21 -29.16
C ALA A 6 6.17 18.33 -30.37
N THR A 7 7.02 18.23 -31.38
CA THR A 7 6.85 17.39 -32.57
C THR A 7 7.87 16.24 -32.64
N GLY A 8 8.71 16.09 -31.61
CA GLY A 8 9.75 15.06 -31.58
C GLY A 8 9.16 13.67 -31.37
N VAL A 9 9.64 12.69 -32.15
CA VAL A 9 9.35 11.27 -31.93
C VAL A 9 10.52 10.65 -31.18
N GLY A 10 10.29 10.19 -29.94
CA GLY A 10 11.33 9.63 -29.09
C GLY A 10 10.87 9.42 -27.64
N LEU A 11 11.73 8.83 -26.80
CA LEU A 11 11.47 8.62 -25.38
C LEU A 11 11.83 9.87 -24.58
N PHE A 12 10.88 10.81 -24.47
CA PHE A 12 11.04 12.05 -23.71
C PHE A 12 10.39 12.02 -22.33
N THR A 13 9.75 10.90 -21.95
CA THR A 13 9.10 10.75 -20.65
C THR A 13 10.14 10.72 -19.54
N ARG A 14 9.90 11.47 -18.46
CA ARG A 14 10.77 11.49 -17.28
C ARG A 14 10.01 11.13 -16.02
N VAL A 15 10.71 10.43 -15.14
CA VAL A 15 10.28 10.16 -13.77
C VAL A 15 10.93 11.19 -12.86
N LEU A 16 10.13 11.86 -12.02
CA LEU A 16 10.59 12.88 -11.10
C LEU A 16 10.31 12.49 -9.66
N PRO A 17 11.24 12.69 -8.73
CA PRO A 17 11.02 12.42 -7.32
C PRO A 17 10.14 13.52 -6.75
N VAL A 18 8.97 13.14 -6.23
CA VAL A 18 8.10 14.05 -5.49
C VAL A 18 8.16 13.65 -4.03
N ARG A 19 8.62 14.56 -3.17
CA ARG A 19 8.58 14.36 -1.72
C ARG A 19 7.24 14.88 -1.20
N ALA A 20 6.43 13.98 -0.67
CA ALA A 20 5.24 14.32 0.10
C ALA A 20 5.56 14.19 1.59
N ASN A 21 5.16 15.17 2.38
CA ASN A 21 5.20 15.09 3.83
C ASN A 21 3.77 14.83 4.33
N PHE A 22 3.60 13.79 5.14
CA PHE A 22 2.31 13.42 5.71
C PHE A 22 2.35 13.75 7.19
N ASP A 23 1.55 14.75 7.58
CA ASP A 23 1.24 15.03 8.96
C ASP A 23 -0.14 14.46 9.26
N ASP A 24 -0.25 13.61 10.28
CA ASP A 24 -1.50 12.96 10.66
C ASP A 24 -2.58 13.96 11.09
N ALA A 25 -2.19 15.18 11.49
CA ALA A 25 -3.09 16.28 11.80
C ALA A 25 -3.45 17.14 10.58
N ALA A 26 -2.94 16.83 9.38
CA ALA A 26 -3.22 17.63 8.19
C ALA A 26 -4.60 17.35 7.61
N ILE A 27 -5.26 18.44 7.20
CA ILE A 27 -6.47 18.40 6.36
C ILE A 27 -6.09 17.90 4.97
N PHE A 28 -6.92 17.03 4.37
CA PHE A 28 -6.65 16.44 3.07
C PHE A 28 -6.43 17.49 1.95
N SER A 29 -7.21 18.56 1.92
CA SER A 29 -7.04 19.67 0.97
C SER A 29 -5.66 20.35 1.08
N ASN A 30 -5.11 20.45 2.28
CA ASN A 30 -3.77 21.00 2.52
C ASN A 30 -2.70 20.05 1.99
N LEU A 31 -2.82 18.74 2.23
CA LEU A 31 -1.90 17.74 1.67
C LEU A 31 -1.90 17.77 0.14
N ARG A 32 -3.08 17.92 -0.48
CA ARG A 32 -3.19 18.07 -1.93
C ARG A 32 -2.45 19.31 -2.44
N GLN A 33 -2.61 20.44 -1.75
CA GLN A 33 -1.93 21.69 -2.10
C GLN A 33 -0.41 21.58 -1.92
N GLN A 34 0.04 20.99 -0.81
CA GLN A 34 1.47 20.75 -0.54
C GLN A 34 2.09 19.82 -1.59
N THR A 35 1.39 18.74 -1.95
CA THR A 35 1.85 17.81 -3.00
C THR A 35 1.94 18.50 -4.35
N ALA A 36 0.94 19.31 -4.72
CA ALA A 36 0.97 20.10 -5.95
C ALA A 36 2.14 21.10 -5.96
N ALA A 37 2.39 21.76 -4.83
CA ALA A 37 3.53 22.68 -4.68
C ALA A 37 4.88 21.95 -4.76
N ALA A 38 4.98 20.72 -4.28
CA ALA A 38 6.20 19.90 -4.35
C ALA A 38 6.53 19.42 -5.77
N ILE A 39 5.53 19.33 -6.67
CA ILE A 39 5.75 18.93 -8.07
C ILE A 39 6.49 20.03 -8.85
N SER A 40 6.19 21.32 -8.61
CA SER A 40 6.77 22.41 -9.42
C SER A 40 8.31 22.43 -9.36
N PRO A 41 8.96 22.43 -8.18
CA PRO A 41 10.43 22.40 -8.12
C PRO A 41 11.03 21.14 -8.76
N ALA A 42 10.34 19.99 -8.67
CA ALA A 42 10.80 18.76 -9.31
C ALA A 42 10.79 18.88 -10.84
N VAL A 43 9.80 19.58 -11.40
CA VAL A 43 9.71 19.91 -12.83
C VAL A 43 10.77 20.93 -13.24
N ASP A 44 11.04 21.93 -12.40
CA ASP A 44 12.04 22.97 -12.68
C ASP A 44 13.46 22.40 -12.76
N HIS A 45 13.76 21.36 -11.96
CA HIS A 45 15.06 20.70 -11.92
C HIS A 45 15.13 19.38 -12.71
N GLN A 46 14.13 19.09 -13.54
CA GLN A 46 14.00 17.81 -14.25
C GLN A 46 15.21 17.41 -15.11
N ASP A 47 15.96 18.39 -15.64
CA ASP A 47 17.12 18.14 -16.51
C ASP A 47 18.35 17.65 -15.74
N TYR A 48 18.37 17.81 -14.41
CA TYR A 48 19.49 17.41 -13.54
C TYR A 48 19.27 16.07 -12.84
N PHE A 49 18.07 15.50 -12.99
CA PHE A 49 17.66 14.30 -12.30
C PHE A 49 17.62 13.08 -13.25
N SER A 50 18.21 11.97 -12.82
CA SER A 50 18.11 10.66 -13.49
C SER A 50 17.56 9.64 -12.49
N VAL A 51 16.48 8.95 -12.90
CA VAL A 51 15.81 7.93 -12.08
C VAL A 51 16.72 6.75 -11.76
N ASP A 52 17.70 6.46 -12.63
CA ASP A 52 18.66 5.36 -12.43
C ASP A 52 19.45 5.51 -11.12
N ARG A 53 19.63 6.76 -10.65
CA ARG A 53 20.28 7.05 -9.37
C ARG A 53 19.48 6.60 -8.16
N ILE A 54 18.18 6.35 -8.31
CA ILE A 54 17.27 5.95 -7.23
C ILE A 54 16.40 4.72 -7.57
N ALA A 55 16.53 4.15 -8.78
CA ALA A 55 15.64 3.10 -9.30
C ALA A 55 15.57 1.85 -8.40
N GLY A 56 16.62 1.56 -7.62
CA GLY A 56 16.61 0.48 -6.62
C GLY A 56 15.79 0.78 -5.35
N HIS A 57 15.38 2.03 -5.14
CA HIS A 57 14.81 2.54 -3.89
C HIS A 57 13.41 3.14 -4.03
N VAL A 58 12.83 3.24 -5.23
CA VAL A 58 11.48 3.81 -5.38
C VAL A 58 10.45 2.69 -5.55
N PRO A 59 9.68 2.33 -4.50
CA PRO A 59 8.71 1.25 -4.60
C PRO A 59 7.44 1.66 -5.34
N VAL A 60 7.10 2.96 -5.38
CA VAL A 60 5.79 3.44 -5.84
C VAL A 60 5.90 4.57 -6.86
N GLY A 61 5.25 4.40 -8.01
CA GLY A 61 5.13 5.39 -9.07
C GLY A 61 3.71 5.97 -9.20
N PHE A 62 3.63 7.18 -9.73
CA PHE A 62 2.36 7.83 -10.09
C PHE A 62 2.44 8.38 -11.50
N ALA A 63 1.45 8.06 -12.33
CA ALA A 63 1.37 8.56 -13.69
C ALA A 63 -0.05 9.07 -13.98
N SER A 64 -0.15 10.22 -14.64
CA SER A 64 -1.41 10.73 -15.16
C SER A 64 -1.30 10.95 -16.66
N VAL A 65 -2.17 10.30 -17.42
CA VAL A 65 -2.17 10.32 -18.88
C VAL A 65 -3.52 10.84 -19.35
N ARG A 66 -3.49 11.79 -20.29
CA ARG A 66 -4.68 12.16 -21.06
C ARG A 66 -4.77 11.25 -22.28
N VAL A 67 -5.84 10.48 -22.37
CA VAL A 67 -6.05 9.58 -23.50
C VAL A 67 -6.74 10.36 -24.60
N ALA A 68 -6.22 10.27 -25.83
CA ALA A 68 -6.83 10.89 -26.98
C ALA A 68 -8.23 10.30 -27.21
N GLN A 69 -9.22 11.16 -27.47
CA GLN A 69 -10.54 10.71 -27.88
C GLN A 69 -10.47 9.96 -29.21
N ARG A 70 -11.51 9.18 -29.50
CA ARG A 70 -11.74 8.56 -30.81
C ARG A 70 -11.47 9.59 -31.91
N MET A 71 -10.42 9.35 -32.70
CA MET A 71 -10.04 10.24 -33.79
C MET A 71 -10.95 9.96 -34.97
N LYS A 72 -11.56 11.00 -35.54
CA LYS A 72 -12.33 10.91 -36.78
C LYS A 72 -11.64 11.70 -37.88
N SER A 73 -11.57 11.11 -39.07
CA SER A 73 -11.14 11.80 -40.29
C SER A 73 -12.02 11.29 -41.44
N GLY A 74 -12.93 12.14 -41.92
CA GLY A 74 -14.01 11.71 -42.83
C GLY A 74 -14.85 10.58 -42.21
N ASP A 75 -15.02 9.49 -42.95
CA ASP A 75 -15.73 8.29 -42.51
C ASP A 75 -14.88 7.34 -41.65
N LEU A 76 -13.56 7.59 -41.56
CA LEU A 76 -12.65 6.78 -40.76
C LEU A 76 -12.72 7.22 -39.29
N ALA A 77 -12.93 6.25 -38.41
CA ALA A 77 -12.91 6.48 -36.96
C ALA A 77 -11.99 5.48 -36.27
N ILE A 78 -10.94 5.99 -35.63
CA ILE A 78 -9.91 5.22 -34.93
C ILE A 78 -10.10 5.39 -33.42
N SER A 79 -10.09 4.28 -32.69
CA SER A 79 -10.14 4.26 -31.23
C SER A 79 -9.05 3.37 -30.67
N GLU A 80 -8.43 3.80 -29.57
CA GLU A 80 -7.51 2.97 -28.80
C GLU A 80 -8.30 1.93 -27.99
N ILE A 81 -8.08 0.64 -28.28
CA ILE A 81 -8.80 -0.47 -27.64
C ILE A 81 -8.12 -0.89 -26.34
N ALA A 82 -6.79 -0.94 -26.33
CA ALA A 82 -5.99 -1.27 -25.17
C ALA A 82 -4.59 -0.64 -25.27
N ARG A 83 -4.06 -0.20 -24.13
CA ARG A 83 -2.69 0.25 -23.98
C ARG A 83 -1.93 -0.75 -23.11
N LEU A 84 -1.14 -1.60 -23.75
CA LEU A 84 -0.19 -2.48 -23.05
C LEU A 84 1.11 -1.69 -22.86
N MET A 85 1.33 -1.22 -21.64
CA MET A 85 2.60 -0.59 -21.27
C MET A 85 3.54 -1.69 -20.72
N PRO A 86 4.84 -1.66 -21.08
CA PRO A 86 5.82 -2.52 -20.41
C PRO A 86 5.85 -2.24 -18.91
N SER A 87 6.34 -3.22 -18.14
CA SER A 87 6.48 -3.12 -16.70
C SER A 87 7.11 -1.79 -16.31
N SER A 88 6.37 -1.04 -15.51
CA SER A 88 6.81 0.18 -14.86
C SER A 88 8.19 -0.03 -14.21
N SER A 89 9.04 1.00 -14.20
CA SER A 89 10.28 0.99 -13.38
C SER A 89 10.01 0.90 -11.87
N PHE A 90 8.74 0.88 -11.47
CA PHE A 90 8.28 0.82 -10.10
C PHE A 90 7.68 -0.56 -9.79
N LYS A 91 7.87 -1.02 -8.55
CA LYS A 91 7.26 -2.27 -8.06
C LYS A 91 5.74 -2.17 -7.97
N LEU A 92 5.22 -0.97 -7.74
CA LEU A 92 3.81 -0.61 -7.74
C LEU A 92 3.64 0.75 -8.42
N GLN A 93 2.64 0.92 -9.27
CA GLN A 93 2.35 2.18 -9.93
C GLN A 93 0.84 2.43 -10.01
N LEU A 94 0.41 3.60 -9.55
CA LEU A 94 -0.94 4.10 -9.80
C LEU A 94 -0.93 4.95 -11.08
N ARG A 95 -1.66 4.51 -12.09
CA ARG A 95 -1.83 5.24 -13.34
C ARG A 95 -3.26 5.71 -13.51
N SER A 96 -3.47 7.02 -13.63
CA SER A 96 -4.76 7.59 -13.97
C SER A 96 -4.85 7.94 -15.45
N GLU A 97 -5.95 7.57 -16.09
CA GLU A 97 -6.31 7.99 -17.45
C GLU A 97 -7.53 8.89 -17.41
N SER A 98 -7.41 10.11 -17.94
CA SER A 98 -8.55 11.01 -18.11
C SER A 98 -9.14 10.89 -19.52
N LEU A 99 -10.45 10.61 -19.61
CA LEU A 99 -11.23 10.49 -20.84
C LEU A 99 -12.55 11.26 -20.70
N SER A 100 -12.71 12.36 -21.44
CA SER A 100 -14.01 13.06 -21.64
C SER A 100 -14.80 13.33 -20.33
N GLY A 101 -14.13 13.76 -19.27
CA GLY A 101 -14.75 14.04 -17.97
C GLY A 101 -14.81 12.86 -17.00
N SER A 102 -14.49 11.65 -17.47
CA SER A 102 -14.26 10.48 -16.60
C SER A 102 -12.76 10.27 -16.34
N THR A 103 -12.43 9.67 -15.20
CA THR A 103 -11.08 9.22 -14.89
C THR A 103 -11.12 7.75 -14.55
N ARG A 104 -10.25 6.97 -15.21
CA ARG A 104 -9.99 5.57 -14.85
C ARG A 104 -8.66 5.49 -14.13
N ALA A 105 -8.53 4.58 -13.18
CA ALA A 105 -7.29 4.32 -12.48
C ALA A 105 -6.90 2.85 -12.64
N PHE A 106 -5.61 2.61 -12.80
CA PHE A 106 -5.00 1.30 -12.95
C PHE A 106 -3.90 1.15 -11.91
N LEU A 107 -3.86 0.02 -11.21
CA LEU A 107 -2.74 -0.38 -10.37
C LEU A 107 -1.91 -1.40 -11.13
N GLU A 108 -0.72 -0.99 -11.53
CA GLU A 108 0.29 -1.83 -12.18
C GLU A 108 1.30 -2.28 -11.12
N TYR A 109 1.69 -3.55 -11.14
CA TYR A 109 2.55 -4.09 -10.10
C TYR A 109 3.44 -5.22 -10.61
N ASP A 110 4.56 -5.41 -9.91
CA ASP A 110 5.44 -6.54 -10.11
C ASP A 110 4.92 -7.77 -9.33
N THR A 111 4.53 -8.81 -10.06
CA THR A 111 4.03 -10.08 -9.50
C THR A 111 5.07 -10.84 -8.66
N ALA A 112 6.37 -10.51 -8.80
CA ALA A 112 7.41 -11.03 -7.94
C ALA A 112 7.38 -10.41 -6.53
N TYR A 113 6.73 -9.25 -6.35
CA TYR A 113 6.64 -8.53 -5.08
C TYR A 113 5.24 -8.52 -4.47
N PHE A 114 4.20 -8.61 -5.31
CA PHE A 114 2.81 -8.50 -4.84
C PHE A 114 1.94 -9.63 -5.40
N ALA A 115 1.17 -10.26 -4.51
CA ALA A 115 0.13 -11.20 -4.89
C ALA A 115 -1.08 -10.44 -5.47
N PRO A 116 -1.77 -11.01 -6.48
CA PRO A 116 -2.95 -10.38 -7.08
C PRO A 116 -4.04 -10.01 -6.08
N GLU A 117 -4.25 -10.84 -5.06
CA GLU A 117 -5.24 -10.64 -4.01
C GLU A 117 -4.91 -9.42 -3.15
N THR A 118 -3.63 -9.18 -2.87
CA THR A 118 -3.15 -8.00 -2.14
C THR A 118 -3.43 -6.72 -2.91
N ILE A 119 -3.19 -6.74 -4.23
CA ILE A 119 -3.43 -5.57 -5.08
C ILE A 119 -4.92 -5.32 -5.27
N ALA A 120 -5.74 -6.37 -5.37
CA ALA A 120 -7.19 -6.23 -5.40
C ALA A 120 -7.72 -5.54 -4.13
N GLN A 121 -7.25 -5.95 -2.95
CA GLN A 121 -7.60 -5.30 -1.69
C GLN A 121 -7.09 -3.85 -1.64
N LEU A 122 -5.86 -3.59 -2.09
CA LEU A 122 -5.32 -2.23 -2.15
C LEU A 122 -6.13 -1.32 -3.08
N ALA A 123 -6.61 -1.86 -4.21
CA ALA A 123 -7.49 -1.15 -5.14
C ALA A 123 -8.83 -0.78 -4.49
N GLU A 124 -9.47 -1.72 -3.80
CA GLU A 124 -10.70 -1.47 -3.05
C GLU A 124 -10.49 -0.39 -1.99
N ARG A 125 -9.41 -0.50 -1.19
CA ARG A 125 -9.08 0.49 -0.16
C ARG A 125 -8.81 1.87 -0.73
N PHE A 126 -8.08 1.95 -1.84
CA PHE A 126 -7.82 3.20 -2.54
C PHE A 126 -9.13 3.83 -3.06
N ALA A 127 -10.05 3.03 -3.58
CA ALA A 127 -11.35 3.53 -4.06
C ALA A 127 -12.20 4.10 -2.91
N VAL A 128 -12.22 3.45 -1.74
CA VAL A 128 -12.90 3.94 -0.53
C VAL A 128 -12.30 5.27 -0.08
N PHE A 129 -10.98 5.32 0.05
CA PHE A 129 -10.25 6.53 0.44
C PHE A 129 -10.50 7.68 -0.53
N ALA A 130 -10.34 7.46 -1.84
CA ALA A 130 -10.53 8.48 -2.86
C ALA A 130 -11.97 9.03 -2.86
N SER A 131 -12.97 8.17 -2.68
CA SER A 131 -14.37 8.57 -2.61
C SER A 131 -14.65 9.44 -1.38
N ALA A 132 -14.15 9.04 -0.20
CA ALA A 132 -14.31 9.82 1.03
C ALA A 132 -13.56 11.16 0.98
N ALA A 133 -12.34 11.15 0.46
CA ALA A 133 -11.52 12.35 0.27
C ALA A 133 -12.17 13.35 -0.69
N HIS A 134 -12.82 12.84 -1.75
CA HIS A 134 -13.56 13.66 -2.70
C HIS A 134 -14.83 14.26 -2.07
N ALA A 135 -15.57 13.46 -1.29
CA ALA A 135 -16.80 13.92 -0.64
C ALA A 135 -16.55 14.96 0.46
N ASN A 136 -15.44 14.84 1.20
CA ASN A 136 -15.12 15.73 2.31
C ASN A 136 -13.64 16.14 2.35
N PRO A 137 -13.19 17.02 1.44
CA PRO A 137 -11.78 17.42 1.37
C PRO A 137 -11.30 18.24 2.58
N GLY A 138 -12.21 18.75 3.41
CA GLY A 138 -11.91 19.49 4.64
C GLY A 138 -11.66 18.60 5.87
N SER A 139 -11.76 17.27 5.72
CA SER A 139 -11.49 16.34 6.81
C SER A 139 -10.00 16.08 7.02
N LEU A 140 -9.64 15.63 8.23
CA LEU A 140 -8.30 15.14 8.53
C LEU A 140 -7.99 13.93 7.65
N ALA A 141 -6.81 13.92 7.03
CA ALA A 141 -6.41 12.82 6.16
C ALA A 141 -6.35 11.47 6.89
N SER A 142 -5.93 11.47 8.15
CA SER A 142 -5.89 10.31 9.05
C SER A 142 -7.28 9.78 9.44
N ALA A 143 -8.32 10.61 9.33
CA ALA A 143 -9.69 10.22 9.66
C ALA A 143 -10.45 9.63 8.46
N LEU A 144 -9.88 9.71 7.25
CA LEU A 144 -10.51 9.15 6.06
C LEU A 144 -10.51 7.62 6.10
N PRO A 145 -11.62 6.96 5.75
CA PRO A 145 -11.70 5.50 5.75
C PRO A 145 -10.79 4.92 4.67
N LEU A 146 -10.02 3.89 5.06
CA LEU A 146 -9.24 3.08 4.12
C LEU A 146 -9.92 1.74 3.84
N MET A 147 -10.60 1.15 4.82
CA MET A 147 -11.21 -0.19 4.69
C MET A 147 -12.64 -0.09 4.17
N SER A 148 -13.04 -1.04 3.32
CA SER A 148 -14.46 -1.24 3.02
C SER A 148 -15.22 -1.76 4.25
N ASP A 149 -16.54 -1.60 4.29
CA ASP A 149 -17.35 -2.13 5.40
C ASP A 149 -17.19 -3.66 5.55
N ARG A 150 -17.06 -4.36 4.41
CA ARG A 150 -16.81 -5.81 4.37
C ARG A 150 -15.48 -6.15 5.03
N GLU A 151 -14.43 -5.44 4.65
CA GLU A 151 -13.09 -5.64 5.21
C GLU A 151 -13.05 -5.29 6.70
N ARG A 152 -13.65 -4.17 7.09
CA ARG A 152 -13.76 -3.74 8.48
C ARG A 152 -14.49 -4.80 9.33
N LYS A 153 -15.58 -5.37 8.83
CA LYS A 153 -16.29 -6.47 9.50
C LYS A 153 -15.41 -7.70 9.66
N THR A 154 -14.67 -8.09 8.63
CA THR A 154 -13.75 -9.23 8.67
C THR A 154 -12.70 -9.03 9.77
N VAL A 155 -12.05 -7.87 9.78
CA VAL A 155 -10.97 -7.55 10.74
C VAL A 155 -11.48 -7.38 12.17
N LEU A 156 -12.60 -6.70 12.37
CA LEU A 156 -13.09 -6.38 13.71
C LEU A 156 -13.93 -7.51 14.32
N VAL A 157 -14.63 -8.28 13.51
CA VAL A 157 -15.57 -9.30 13.98
C VAL A 157 -15.02 -10.68 13.69
N GLU A 158 -14.89 -11.06 12.41
CA GLU A 158 -14.66 -12.45 12.01
C GLU A 158 -13.33 -12.99 12.53
N PHE A 159 -12.25 -12.23 12.44
CA PHE A 159 -10.95 -12.62 12.99
C PHE A 159 -10.91 -12.65 14.53
N ASN A 160 -11.79 -11.90 15.20
CA ASN A 160 -11.88 -11.85 16.65
C ASN A 160 -12.93 -12.82 17.24
N GLN A 161 -13.52 -13.71 16.43
CA GLN A 161 -14.41 -14.77 16.92
C GLN A 161 -13.64 -15.90 17.61
N THR A 162 -12.81 -15.57 18.60
CA THR A 162 -12.01 -16.53 19.39
C THR A 162 -12.73 -16.98 20.67
N ALA A 163 -14.05 -16.75 20.76
CA ALA A 163 -14.84 -17.17 21.90
C ALA A 163 -14.87 -18.71 21.96
N ALA A 164 -14.05 -19.27 22.83
CA ALA A 164 -14.05 -20.67 23.18
C ALA A 164 -14.50 -20.80 24.64
N GLU A 165 -15.30 -21.82 24.91
CA GLU A 165 -15.75 -22.12 26.26
C GLU A 165 -14.53 -22.56 27.09
N TYR A 166 -14.07 -21.69 27.98
CA TYR A 166 -12.99 -22.01 28.91
C TYR A 166 -13.59 -22.77 30.10
N PRO A 167 -13.13 -24.01 30.41
CA PRO A 167 -13.69 -24.76 31.52
C PRO A 167 -13.42 -24.04 32.85
N ALA A 168 -14.48 -23.51 33.48
CA ALA A 168 -14.39 -22.76 34.73
C ALA A 168 -13.88 -23.60 35.92
N ASP A 169 -13.96 -24.93 35.81
CA ASP A 169 -13.46 -25.89 36.81
C ASP A 169 -11.93 -26.06 36.76
N ARG A 170 -11.30 -25.69 35.63
CA ARG A 170 -9.89 -25.93 35.38
C ARG A 170 -9.06 -24.80 35.98
N LYS A 171 -8.85 -24.87 37.30
CA LYS A 171 -7.83 -24.07 37.97
C LYS A 171 -6.48 -24.41 37.37
N LEU A 172 -5.62 -23.40 37.17
CA LEU A 172 -4.18 -23.58 36.97
C LEU A 172 -3.57 -24.16 38.26
N THR A 173 -3.96 -25.39 38.58
CA THR A 173 -3.17 -26.22 39.47
C THR A 173 -1.97 -26.61 38.63
N ALA A 174 -0.77 -26.40 39.16
CA ALA A 174 0.43 -26.98 38.61
C ALA A 174 0.24 -28.51 38.65
N SER A 175 -0.41 -29.06 37.63
CA SER A 175 -0.44 -30.48 37.40
C SER A 175 1.03 -30.86 37.19
N PRO A 176 1.59 -31.76 38.00
CA PRO A 176 2.86 -32.36 37.63
C PRO A 176 2.54 -33.16 36.36
N VAL A 177 2.71 -32.51 35.21
CA VAL A 177 3.03 -33.21 33.99
C VAL A 177 4.17 -34.11 34.41
N CYS A 178 3.92 -35.42 34.41
CA CYS A 178 4.97 -36.39 34.49
C CYS A 178 5.76 -36.19 33.20
N CYS A 179 6.65 -35.19 33.19
CA CYS A 179 7.74 -35.11 32.24
C CYS A 179 8.46 -36.43 32.41
N SER A 180 8.31 -37.32 31.43
CA SER A 180 9.28 -38.38 31.23
C SER A 180 10.65 -37.70 31.29
N LYS A 181 11.42 -38.06 32.31
CA LYS A 181 12.71 -37.43 32.61
C LYS A 181 13.67 -37.67 31.46
N THR A 182 13.70 -36.74 30.52
CA THR A 182 14.85 -36.43 29.68
C THR A 182 14.79 -34.96 29.27
N ALA A 183 15.02 -34.08 30.23
CA ALA A 183 15.57 -32.76 29.97
C ALA A 183 16.21 -32.24 31.27
N SER A 184 17.53 -32.10 31.26
CA SER A 184 18.30 -31.45 32.33
C SER A 184 17.87 -30.00 32.45
N ALA A 185 17.33 -29.62 33.61
CA ALA A 185 17.25 -28.23 34.04
C ALA A 185 18.34 -28.04 35.10
N GLU A 186 19.17 -27.03 34.88
CA GLU A 186 20.33 -26.67 35.69
C GLU A 186 19.95 -26.41 37.16
N THR A 187 20.86 -26.83 38.03
CA THR A 187 20.70 -26.91 39.47
C THR A 187 21.00 -25.57 40.13
N PHE A 188 20.07 -25.02 40.91
CA PHE A 188 20.41 -24.13 42.02
C PHE A 188 20.15 -24.86 43.34
N ARG A 189 21.24 -25.27 44.00
CA ARG A 189 21.27 -26.02 45.26
C ARG A 189 20.79 -25.12 46.41
N SER A 190 20.07 -25.71 47.37
CA SER A 190 20.52 -25.76 48.77
C SER A 190 19.64 -26.67 49.63
N HIS A 191 20.27 -27.76 50.07
CA HIS A 191 20.08 -28.52 51.31
C HIS A 191 18.67 -28.81 51.85
N CYS A 192 18.30 -30.09 51.84
CA CYS A 192 17.56 -30.71 52.94
C CYS A 192 18.11 -32.12 53.18
N ALA A 193 18.67 -32.33 54.36
CA ALA A 193 19.15 -33.63 54.83
C ALA A 193 17.98 -34.51 55.25
N LEU A 194 18.02 -35.80 54.89
CA LEU A 194 17.11 -36.81 55.40
C LEU A 194 17.94 -37.90 56.10
N SER A 195 17.83 -37.93 57.42
CA SER A 195 18.08 -39.14 58.20
C SER A 195 16.87 -40.07 58.08
N GLY A 196 17.11 -41.34 57.81
CA GLY A 196 16.10 -42.39 57.90
C GLY A 196 16.48 -43.39 58.99
N PRO A 197 15.52 -44.05 59.66
CA PRO A 197 15.78 -45.28 60.37
C PRO A 197 15.48 -46.50 59.49
N LEU A 198 16.30 -47.52 59.72
CA LEU A 198 16.31 -48.85 59.12
C LEU A 198 15.00 -49.63 59.37
N LYS A 199 14.50 -50.29 58.32
CA LYS A 199 14.27 -51.74 58.27
C LYS A 199 14.09 -52.20 56.82
#